data_AF-A0A974PLM7-F1
#
_entry.id   AF-A0A974PLM7-F1
#
_cell.length_a   1.000
_cell.length_b   1.000
_cell.length_c   1.000
_cell.angle_alpha   90.00
_cell.angle_beta   90.00
_cell.angle_gamma   90.00
#
_symmetry.space_group_name_H-M   'P 1'
#
loop_
_entity.id
_entity.type
_entity.pdbx_description
1 polymer ?
#
loop_
_entity_poly.entity_id
_entity_poly.type
_entity_poly.pdbx_seq_one_letter_code
_entity_poly.pdbx_strand_id
1 'polypeptide(L)'
;MNDTLLKDAFVYLLAAGVLVPLFHRARIGAVVGFIAVGAILGPHGLGRLAESLPAIRFVTISSPERVAPFGELGVVFLLFLLGLEFSAPRLWALRREVFGVGCLQVLFCGAALATGAALGADHDAGVALVVGFALALSSTAVVGQLLRDQHRSLAPSGSWSSRCCCSRT
;
A
#
# COMPACT_ATOMS: atom_id res chain seq x y z
N MET A 1 15.05 -32.08 10.66
CA MET A 1 14.35 -30.89 11.22
C MET A 1 14.71 -29.59 10.50
N ASN A 2 15.75 -29.57 9.66
CA ASN A 2 16.12 -28.42 8.80
C ASN A 2 15.49 -28.50 7.40
N ASP A 3 15.09 -29.69 6.95
CA ASP A 3 14.60 -29.93 5.58
C ASP A 3 13.23 -29.28 5.33
N THR A 4 12.39 -29.20 6.36
CA THR A 4 11.09 -28.51 6.30
C THR A 4 11.24 -26.99 6.28
N LEU A 5 12.18 -26.43 7.04
CA LEU A 5 12.45 -24.97 7.00
C LEU A 5 13.03 -24.53 5.66
N LEU A 6 14.00 -25.28 5.13
CA LEU A 6 14.61 -24.96 3.84
C LEU A 6 13.57 -25.04 2.71
N LYS A 7 12.70 -26.06 2.74
CA LYS A 7 11.62 -26.24 1.76
C LYS A 7 10.57 -25.13 1.86
N ASP A 8 10.14 -24.76 3.06
CA ASP A 8 9.17 -23.68 3.25
C ASP A 8 9.76 -22.33 2.81
N ALA A 9 11.01 -22.02 3.18
CA ALA A 9 11.69 -20.81 2.73
C ALA A 9 11.82 -20.75 1.20
N PHE A 10 12.15 -21.87 0.54
CA PHE A 10 12.26 -21.94 -0.91
C PHE A 10 10.91 -21.72 -1.60
N VAL A 11 9.85 -22.30 -1.06
CA VAL A 11 8.48 -22.10 -1.55
C VAL A 11 8.05 -20.65 -1.38
N TYR A 12 8.33 -20.02 -0.24
CA TYR A 12 8.03 -18.59 -0.03
C TYR A 12 8.81 -17.68 -0.98
N LEU A 13 10.10 -17.96 -1.21
CA LEU A 13 10.94 -17.17 -2.11
C LEU A 13 10.47 -17.31 -3.57
N LEU A 14 10.06 -18.51 -3.98
CA LEU A 14 9.54 -18.79 -5.31
C LEU A 14 8.15 -18.18 -5.50
N ALA A 15 7.28 -18.28 -4.49
CA ALA A 15 5.98 -17.63 -4.49
C ALA A 15 6.13 -16.11 -4.59
N ALA A 16 6.92 -15.47 -3.71
CA ALA A 16 7.18 -14.03 -3.76
C ALA A 16 7.81 -13.61 -5.10
N GLY A 17 8.79 -14.39 -5.59
CA GLY A 17 9.49 -14.14 -6.84
C GLY A 17 8.61 -14.26 -8.09
N VAL A 18 7.52 -15.04 -8.07
CA VAL A 18 6.56 -15.16 -9.19
C VAL A 18 5.40 -14.18 -9.03
N LEU A 19 4.91 -14.00 -7.81
CA LEU A 19 3.74 -13.17 -7.52
C LEU A 19 4.05 -11.68 -7.78
N VAL A 20 5.19 -11.18 -7.28
CA VAL A 20 5.59 -9.78 -7.43
C VAL A 20 5.70 -9.31 -8.90
N PRO A 21 6.43 -10.00 -9.80
CA PRO A 21 6.50 -9.58 -11.20
C PRO A 21 5.19 -9.77 -11.96
N LEU A 22 4.39 -10.78 -11.59
CA LEU A 22 3.04 -10.95 -12.16
C LEU A 22 2.17 -9.72 -11.88
N PHE A 23 2.25 -9.17 -10.66
CA PHE A 23 1.52 -7.95 -10.30
C PHE A 23 2.06 -6.69 -10.95
N HIS A 24 3.37 -6.57 -11.08
CA HIS A 24 3.97 -5.45 -11.81
C HIS A 24 3.53 -5.44 -13.28
N ARG A 25 3.31 -6.61 -13.89
CA ARG A 25 2.84 -6.73 -15.29
C ARG A 25 1.38 -6.32 -15.49
N ALA A 26 0.54 -6.37 -14.45
CA ALA A 26 -0.89 -6.08 -14.54
C ALA A 26 -1.23 -4.58 -14.70
N ARG A 27 -0.26 -3.65 -14.60
CA ARG A 27 -0.41 -2.19 -14.78
C ARG A 27 -1.55 -1.51 -13.97
N ILE A 28 -2.07 -2.16 -12.93
CA ILE A 28 -2.97 -1.56 -11.94
C ILE A 28 -2.10 -0.81 -10.92
N GLY A 29 -2.58 0.32 -10.37
CA GLY A 29 -1.87 1.04 -9.30
C GLY A 29 -1.41 0.06 -8.22
N ALA A 30 -0.11 0.06 -7.92
CA ALA A 30 0.55 -1.03 -7.19
C ALA A 30 -0.16 -1.38 -5.87
N VAL A 31 -0.64 -0.36 -5.16
CA VAL A 31 -1.38 -0.50 -3.89
C VAL A 31 -2.70 -1.26 -4.07
N VAL A 32 -3.50 -0.90 -5.07
CA VAL A 32 -4.78 -1.57 -5.36
C VAL A 32 -4.55 -3.02 -5.79
N GLY A 33 -3.50 -3.25 -6.57
CA GLY A 33 -3.05 -4.60 -6.94
C GLY A 33 -2.74 -5.45 -5.71
N PHE A 34 -1.89 -4.97 -4.80
CA PHE A 34 -1.56 -5.71 -3.57
C PHE A 34 -2.77 -5.98 -2.67
N ILE A 35 -3.72 -5.03 -2.54
CA ILE A 35 -4.96 -5.23 -1.76
C ILE A 35 -5.84 -6.30 -2.40
N ALA A 36 -6.06 -6.23 -3.72
CA ALA A 36 -6.85 -7.23 -4.44
C ALA A 36 -6.25 -8.63 -4.31
N VAL A 37 -4.92 -8.75 -4.34
CA VAL A 37 -4.20 -10.01 -4.15
C VAL A 37 -4.36 -10.53 -2.76
N GLY A 38 -4.15 -9.71 -1.74
CA GLY A 38 -4.37 -10.13 -0.35
C GLY A 38 -5.81 -10.59 -0.12
N ALA A 39 -6.79 -9.92 -0.73
CA ALA A 39 -8.19 -10.33 -0.66
C ALA A 39 -8.46 -11.65 -1.40
N ILE A 40 -7.89 -11.84 -2.60
CA ILE A 40 -8.07 -13.04 -3.41
C ILE A 40 -7.30 -14.24 -2.82
N LEU A 41 -6.06 -14.07 -2.38
CA LEU A 41 -5.22 -15.12 -1.77
C LEU A 41 -5.53 -15.34 -0.28
N GLY A 42 -6.33 -14.46 0.32
CA GLY A 42 -6.72 -14.57 1.72
C GLY A 42 -7.63 -15.78 2.01
N PRO A 43 -7.77 -16.16 3.29
CA PRO A 43 -8.56 -17.33 3.70
C PRO A 43 -10.04 -17.22 3.28
N HIS A 44 -10.56 -16.01 3.12
CA HIS A 44 -11.94 -15.75 2.68
C HIS A 44 -12.11 -15.70 1.15
N GLY A 45 -11.03 -15.64 0.37
CA GLY A 45 -11.05 -15.62 -1.10
C GLY A 45 -10.85 -17.03 -1.69
N LEU A 46 -9.64 -17.30 -2.19
CA LEU A 46 -9.22 -18.61 -2.72
C LEU A 46 -9.03 -19.66 -1.62
N GLY A 47 -8.99 -19.29 -0.34
CA GLY A 47 -8.98 -20.25 0.77
C GLY A 47 -10.16 -21.24 0.75
N ARG A 48 -11.30 -20.87 0.14
CA ARG A 48 -12.44 -21.77 -0.10
C ARG A 48 -12.28 -22.69 -1.32
N LEU A 49 -11.47 -22.29 -2.33
CA LEU A 49 -11.20 -23.11 -3.52
C LEU A 49 -9.93 -23.97 -3.37
N ALA A 50 -9.13 -23.72 -2.32
CA ALA A 50 -7.94 -24.48 -1.97
C ALA A 50 -8.24 -25.97 -1.68
N GLU A 51 -9.50 -26.35 -1.41
CA GLU A 51 -9.93 -27.75 -1.31
C GLU A 51 -9.88 -28.50 -2.66
N SER A 52 -9.90 -27.81 -3.80
CA SER A 52 -10.09 -28.43 -5.12
C SER A 52 -8.83 -28.55 -6.02
N LEU A 53 -7.76 -27.79 -5.76
CA LEU A 53 -6.51 -27.88 -6.54
C LEU A 53 -5.25 -27.80 -5.65
N PRO A 54 -4.39 -28.84 -5.62
CA PRO A 54 -3.19 -28.90 -4.78
C PRO A 54 -2.10 -27.86 -5.16
N ALA A 55 -2.19 -27.26 -6.35
CA ALA A 55 -1.28 -26.20 -6.82
C ALA A 55 -1.49 -24.85 -6.09
N ILE A 56 -2.71 -24.58 -5.59
CA ILE A 56 -3.06 -23.30 -4.95
C ILE A 56 -2.77 -23.31 -3.43
N ARG A 57 -2.50 -24.50 -2.87
CA ARG A 57 -2.08 -24.69 -1.46
C ARG A 57 -0.68 -24.10 -1.19
N PHE A 58 0.15 -23.98 -2.22
CA PHE A 58 1.48 -23.33 -2.16
C PHE A 58 1.40 -21.80 -2.11
N VAL A 59 0.24 -21.22 -2.45
CA VAL A 59 0.02 -19.76 -2.53
C VAL A 59 -0.92 -19.27 -1.42
N THR A 60 -1.67 -20.17 -0.77
CA THR A 60 -2.57 -19.82 0.33
C THR A 60 -1.80 -19.73 1.64
N ILE A 61 -1.71 -18.50 2.20
CA ILE A 61 -1.12 -18.24 3.52
C ILE A 61 -1.92 -19.03 4.56
N SER A 62 -1.35 -20.14 5.02
CA SER A 62 -1.97 -21.06 5.99
C SER A 62 -1.68 -20.66 7.45
N SER A 63 -1.05 -19.51 7.69
CA SER A 63 -0.75 -19.02 9.05
C SER A 63 -0.55 -17.50 9.07
N PRO A 64 -1.60 -16.70 9.33
CA PRO A 64 -1.49 -15.24 9.47
C PRO A 64 -0.43 -14.81 10.49
N GLU A 65 -0.25 -15.59 11.55
CA GLU A 65 0.65 -15.30 12.67
C GLU A 65 2.13 -15.24 12.28
N ARG A 66 2.57 -16.02 11.28
CA ARG A 66 3.98 -16.01 10.86
C ARG A 66 4.30 -14.87 9.90
N VAL A 67 3.30 -14.30 9.24
CA VAL A 67 3.46 -13.24 8.23
C VAL A 67 3.29 -11.84 8.85
N ALA A 68 2.57 -11.74 9.97
CA ALA A 68 2.32 -10.46 10.65
C ALA A 68 3.61 -9.67 11.02
N PRO A 69 4.66 -10.29 11.61
CA PRO A 69 5.88 -9.55 11.97
C PRO A 69 6.62 -8.96 10.75
N PHE A 70 6.53 -9.63 9.60
CA PHE A 70 7.12 -9.12 8.35
C PHE A 70 6.34 -7.92 7.80
N GLY A 71 5.01 -7.91 7.96
CA GLY A 71 4.16 -6.77 7.62
C GLY A 71 4.46 -5.55 8.49
N GLU A 72 4.63 -5.76 9.80
CA GLU A 72 5.00 -4.70 10.75
C GLU A 72 6.36 -4.09 10.41
N LEU A 73 7.37 -4.92 10.14
CA LEU A 73 8.68 -4.46 9.67
C LEU A 73 8.57 -3.64 8.38
N GLY A 74 7.76 -4.10 7.41
CA GLY A 74 7.52 -3.38 6.16
C GLY A 74 6.94 -1.98 6.38
N VAL A 75 5.96 -1.84 7.27
CA VAL A 75 5.38 -0.53 7.63
C VAL A 75 6.41 0.36 8.31
N VAL A 76 7.23 -0.17 9.22
CA VAL A 76 8.31 0.59 9.87
C VAL A 76 9.33 1.10 8.84
N PHE A 77 9.77 0.25 7.90
CA PHE A 77 10.67 0.66 6.82
C PHE A 77 10.03 1.70 5.89
N LEU A 78 8.73 1.56 5.57
CA LEU A 78 8.00 2.54 4.76
C LEU A 78 7.95 3.90 5.46
N LEU A 79 7.62 3.94 6.74
CA LEU A 79 7.59 5.17 7.53
C LEU A 79 8.99 5.78 7.70
N PHE A 80 10.02 4.95 7.82
CA PHE A 80 11.41 5.39 7.86
C PHE A 80 11.86 6.04 6.54
N LEU A 81 11.60 5.38 5.40
CA LEU A 81 11.88 5.93 4.07
C LEU A 81 11.10 7.22 3.82
N LEU A 82 9.83 7.27 4.23
CA LEU A 82 9.02 8.48 4.16
C LEU A 82 9.65 9.63 4.96
N GLY A 83 10.19 9.31 6.15
CA GLY A 83 10.93 10.26 6.98
C GLY A 83 12.24 10.76 6.34
N LEU A 84 12.95 9.91 5.59
CA LEU A 84 14.17 10.29 4.87
C LEU A 84 13.89 11.10 3.59
N GLU A 85 12.75 10.85 2.93
CA GLU A 85 12.37 11.55 1.69
C GLU A 85 11.78 12.95 1.94
N PHE A 86 11.15 13.17 3.10
CA PHE A 86 10.68 14.49 3.49
C PHE A 86 11.78 15.30 4.19
N SER A 87 12.31 16.31 3.52
CA SER A 87 13.18 17.29 4.15
C SER A 87 12.41 18.16 5.15
N ALA A 88 12.92 18.27 6.39
CA ALA A 88 12.36 19.11 7.46
C ALA A 88 11.94 20.53 7.02
N PRO A 89 12.73 21.28 6.21
CA PRO A 89 12.32 22.61 5.76
C PRO A 89 11.11 22.59 4.82
N ARG A 90 10.94 21.55 4.00
CA ARG A 90 9.76 21.42 3.12
C ARG A 90 8.50 21.14 3.93
N LEU A 91 8.61 20.30 4.97
CA LEU A 91 7.48 20.07 5.89
C LEU A 91 7.09 21.34 6.64
N TRP A 92 8.07 22.16 7.03
CA TRP A 92 7.83 23.44 7.70
C TRP A 92 7.11 24.47 6.81
N ALA A 93 7.40 24.47 5.51
CA ALA A 93 6.68 25.29 4.54
C ALA A 93 5.22 24.84 4.36
N LEU A 94 4.96 23.53 4.40
CA LEU A 94 3.62 22.95 4.22
C LEU A 94 2.78 22.94 5.51
N ARG A 95 3.36 23.20 6.69
CA ARG A 95 2.68 23.08 7.99
C ARG A 95 1.34 23.83 8.05
N ARG A 96 1.28 25.05 7.50
CA ARG A 96 0.07 25.88 7.60
C ARG A 96 -1.08 25.34 6.76
N GLU A 97 -0.76 24.73 5.62
CA GLU A 97 -1.78 24.09 4.78
C GLU A 97 -2.20 22.73 5.33
N VAL A 98 -1.25 21.92 5.82
CA VAL A 98 -1.56 20.60 6.42
C VAL A 98 -2.35 20.76 7.72
N PHE A 99 -1.94 21.64 8.63
CA PHE A 99 -2.62 21.86 9.91
C PHE A 99 -3.87 22.75 9.79
N GLY A 100 -3.99 23.54 8.73
CA GLY A 100 -5.19 24.35 8.46
C GLY A 100 -6.22 23.55 7.67
N VAL A 101 -5.98 23.43 6.37
CA VAL A 101 -6.91 22.83 5.40
C VAL A 101 -6.99 21.31 5.58
N GLY A 102 -5.84 20.65 5.78
CA GLY A 102 -5.79 19.20 5.95
C GLY A 102 -6.51 18.71 7.21
N CYS A 103 -6.27 19.34 8.36
CA CYS A 103 -6.99 19.01 9.59
C CYS A 103 -8.49 19.28 9.47
N LEU A 104 -8.88 20.41 8.85
CA LEU A 104 -10.29 20.73 8.65
C LEU A 104 -10.97 19.68 7.75
N GLN A 105 -10.33 19.28 6.65
CA GLN A 105 -10.81 18.23 5.77
C GLN A 105 -11.00 16.91 6.52
N VAL A 106 -9.98 16.48 7.29
CA VAL A 106 -10.04 15.21 8.01
C VAL A 106 -11.13 15.23 9.09
N LEU A 107 -11.33 16.34 9.79
CA LEU A 107 -12.42 16.49 10.76
C LEU A 107 -13.79 16.40 10.07
N PHE A 108 -14.01 17.15 8.98
CA PHE A 108 -15.29 17.15 8.28
C PHE A 108 -15.59 15.79 7.62
N CYS A 109 -14.65 15.24 6.85
CA CYS A 109 -14.84 13.95 6.19
C CYS A 109 -14.90 12.81 7.21
N GLY A 110 -14.03 12.81 8.23
CA GLY A 110 -14.01 11.80 9.28
C GLY A 110 -15.30 11.79 10.09
N ALA A 111 -15.81 12.96 10.50
CA ALA A 111 -17.09 13.08 11.18
C ALA A 111 -18.25 12.63 10.29
N ALA A 112 -18.31 13.07 9.03
CA ALA A 112 -19.37 12.67 8.09
C ALA A 112 -19.42 11.16 7.87
N LEU A 113 -18.25 10.52 7.68
CA LEU A 113 -18.14 9.07 7.53
C LEU A 113 -18.46 8.34 8.83
N ALA A 114 -18.05 8.87 9.98
CA ALA A 114 -18.38 8.30 11.28
C ALA A 114 -19.89 8.35 11.55
N THR A 115 -20.57 9.45 11.23
CA THR A 115 -22.03 9.56 11.34
C THR A 115 -22.72 8.59 10.38
N GLY A 116 -22.23 8.47 9.13
CA GLY A 116 -22.76 7.49 8.18
C GLY A 116 -22.61 6.04 8.68
N ALA A 117 -21.47 5.72 9.28
CA ALA A 117 -21.22 4.40 9.87
C ALA A 117 -22.11 4.13 11.10
N ALA A 118 -22.32 5.12 11.96
CA ALA A 118 -23.18 5.01 13.14
C ALA A 118 -24.68 4.89 12.80
N LEU A 119 -25.12 5.47 11.68
CA LEU A 119 -26.51 5.35 11.22
C LEU A 119 -26.77 4.06 10.42
N GLY A 120 -25.74 3.55 9.72
CA GLY A 120 -25.84 2.36 8.87
C GLY A 120 -25.58 1.04 9.60
N ALA A 121 -24.94 1.08 10.77
CA ALA A 121 -24.67 -0.08 11.59
C ALA A 121 -24.82 0.26 13.07
N ASP A 122 -25.52 -0.59 13.82
CA ASP A 122 -25.76 -0.48 15.27
C ASP A 122 -24.46 -0.78 16.05
N HIS A 123 -23.41 -0.03 15.74
CA HIS A 123 -22.07 -0.19 16.30
C HIS A 123 -21.82 0.87 17.36
N ASP A 124 -20.98 0.51 18.33
CA ASP A 124 -20.52 1.42 19.37
C ASP A 124 -19.93 2.70 18.74
N ALA A 125 -20.26 3.85 19.32
CA ALA A 125 -19.85 5.15 18.81
C ALA A 125 -18.32 5.26 18.65
N GLY A 126 -17.54 4.54 19.48
CA GLY A 126 -16.09 4.47 19.34
C GLY A 126 -15.62 3.80 18.05
N VAL A 127 -16.28 2.72 17.63
CA VAL A 127 -15.92 1.97 16.41
C VAL A 127 -16.25 2.81 15.17
N ALA A 128 -17.43 3.42 15.13
CA ALA A 128 -17.84 4.28 14.03
C ALA A 128 -16.88 5.48 13.84
N LEU A 129 -16.43 6.07 14.95
CA LEU A 129 -15.43 7.15 14.94
C LEU A 129 -14.10 6.66 14.35
N VAL A 130 -13.55 5.56 14.86
CA VAL A 130 -12.27 5.01 14.39
C VAL A 130 -12.33 4.68 12.90
N VAL A 131 -13.40 4.04 12.44
CA VAL A 131 -13.59 3.69 11.03
C VAL A 131 -13.70 4.95 10.15
N GLY A 132 -14.50 5.94 10.56
CA GLY A 132 -14.67 7.19 9.82
C GLY A 132 -13.35 7.95 9.61
N PHE A 133 -12.55 8.10 10.67
CA PHE A 133 -11.25 8.75 10.58
C PHE A 133 -10.21 7.93 9.83
N ALA A 134 -10.19 6.60 9.99
CA ALA A 134 -9.27 5.72 9.26
C ALA A 134 -9.52 5.80 7.73
N LEU A 135 -10.79 5.81 7.31
CA LEU A 135 -11.16 5.96 5.90
C LEU A 135 -10.80 7.34 5.35
N ALA A 136 -11.05 8.40 6.12
CA ALA A 136 -10.70 9.78 5.74
C ALA A 136 -9.18 9.95 5.52
N LEU A 137 -8.35 9.39 6.41
CA LEU A 137 -6.88 9.46 6.32
C LEU A 137 -6.31 8.59 5.19
N SER A 138 -6.89 7.42 4.93
CA SER A 138 -6.41 6.51 3.88
C SER A 138 -6.57 7.10 2.47
N SER A 139 -7.69 7.81 2.22
CA SER A 139 -8.00 8.38 0.90
C SER A 139 -6.96 9.40 0.41
N THR A 140 -6.39 10.20 1.33
CA THR A 140 -5.36 11.19 0.98
C THR A 140 -4.01 10.55 0.65
N ALA A 141 -3.64 9.47 1.35
CA ALA A 141 -2.40 8.75 1.11
C ALA A 141 -2.38 8.09 -0.29
N VAL A 142 -3.49 7.44 -0.67
CA VAL A 142 -3.64 6.75 -1.96
C VAL A 142 -3.63 7.73 -3.14
N VAL A 143 -4.39 8.83 -3.03
CA VAL A 143 -4.44 9.85 -4.08
C VAL A 143 -3.06 10.50 -4.26
N GLY A 144 -2.36 10.81 -3.16
CA GLY A 144 -1.00 11.35 -3.21
C GLY A 144 0.01 10.40 -3.89
N GLN A 145 -0.09 9.09 -3.65
CA GLN A 145 0.72 8.09 -4.35
C GLN A 145 0.41 8.05 -5.85
N LEU A 146 -0.88 8.07 -6.22
CA LEU A 146 -1.30 8.06 -7.63
C LEU A 146 -0.80 9.29 -8.40
N LEU A 147 -0.83 10.47 -7.78
CA LEU A 147 -0.28 11.70 -8.36
C LEU A 147 1.24 11.63 -8.57
N ARG A 148 1.98 11.02 -7.62
CA ARG A 148 3.43 10.83 -7.76
C ARG A 148 3.78 9.83 -8.86
N ASP A 149 3.05 8.73 -8.96
CA ASP A 149 3.23 7.74 -10.03
C ASP A 149 2.95 8.37 -11.40
N GLN A 150 1.89 9.17 -11.52
CA GLN A 150 1.62 9.93 -12.75
C GLN A 150 2.71 10.97 -13.06
N HIS A 151 3.22 11.69 -12.06
CA HIS A 151 4.30 12.65 -12.28
C HIS A 151 5.64 11.97 -12.67
N ARG A 152 5.91 10.76 -12.16
CA ARG A 152 7.04 9.91 -12.63
C ARG A 152 6.85 9.46 -14.07
N SER A 153 5.59 9.28 -14.50
CA SER A 153 5.21 8.90 -15.87
C SER A 153 5.25 10.08 -16.85
N LEU A 154 5.07 11.31 -16.34
CA LEU A 154 5.11 12.56 -17.10
C LEU A 154 6.49 13.23 -17.08
N ALA A 155 7.43 12.76 -16.25
CA ALA A 155 8.83 13.10 -16.44
C ALA A 155 9.21 12.63 -17.85
N PRO A 156 9.50 13.56 -18.79
CA PRO A 156 9.67 13.21 -20.18
C PRO A 156 10.78 12.17 -20.24
N SER A 157 10.46 10.99 -20.78
CA SER A 157 11.45 10.00 -21.17
C SER A 157 12.44 10.74 -22.07
N GLY A 158 13.59 11.09 -21.50
CA GLY A 158 14.67 11.73 -22.21
C GLY A 158 15.11 10.81 -23.32
N SER A 159 14.56 11.02 -24.51
CA SER A 159 15.21 10.68 -25.76
C SER A 159 16.54 11.43 -25.76
N TRP A 160 17.58 10.79 -25.25
CA TRP A 160 18.85 10.46 -25.92
C TRP A 160 19.26 11.20 -27.22
N SER A 161 18.87 12.45 -27.46
CA SER A 161 19.25 13.16 -28.69
C SER A 161 19.35 14.67 -28.50
N SER A 162 20.39 15.11 -27.82
CA SER A 162 21.10 16.35 -28.20
C SER A 162 22.48 16.35 -27.57
N ARG A 163 23.39 15.61 -28.21
CA ARG A 163 24.73 16.15 -28.46
C ARG A 163 24.57 17.44 -29.28
N CYS A 164 25.49 18.37 -29.08
CA CYS A 164 25.69 19.67 -29.75
C CYS A 164 25.20 20.91 -28.96
N CYS A 165 26.09 21.91 -28.92
CA CYS A 165 26.06 23.17 -28.18
C CYS A 165 26.26 23.02 -26.66
N CYS A 166 27.38 23.41 -26.04
CA CYS A 166 28.42 24.30 -26.51
C CYS A 166 29.70 24.06 -25.69
N SER A 167 30.66 23.36 -26.29
CA SER A 167 32.08 23.58 -26.05
C SER A 167 32.54 24.69 -26.99
N ARG A 168 32.67 25.92 -26.48
CA ARG A 168 33.59 26.91 -27.09
C ARG A 168 33.83 28.08 -26.15
N THR A 169 35.10 28.20 -25.75
CA THR A 169 35.83 29.39 -25.28
C THR A 169 35.30 30.13 -24.07
#